data_AF-A0A8T0EMU8-F1
#
_entry.id   AF-A0A8T0EMU8-F1
#
_cell.length_a   1.000
_cell.length_b   1.000
_cell.length_c   1.000
_cell.angle_alpha   90.00
_cell.angle_beta   90.00
_cell.angle_gamma   90.00
#
_symmetry.space_group_name_H-M   'P 1'
#
loop_
_entity.id
_entity.type
_entity.pdbx_description
1 polymer ?
#
loop_
_entity_poly.entity_id
_entity_poly.type
_entity_poly.pdbx_seq_one_letter_code
_entity_poly.pdbx_strand_id
1 'polypeptide(L)'
;MKCEAEDNRIFANPERYVKLVDVFNEICEEGSVLNEVATGNLKCFNETFSHTNCEQERKTFLEPYEKEVPLDEFTTTHVIPERVHCLSEILLANCLLEDITRNCGLRARYATVEYLQRSSFVDGSCPLSYRESLLPALDEFNLTEEQKTFAIAELERMSLSDDK
;
A
#
# COMPACT_ATOMS: atom_id res chain seq x y z
N MET A 1 3.91 20.81 -17.90
CA MET A 1 2.52 20.40 -17.56
C MET A 1 2.05 21.38 -16.50
N LYS A 2 1.08 22.25 -16.80
CA LYS A 2 0.51 23.16 -15.79
C LYS A 2 -0.62 22.40 -15.12
N CYS A 3 -0.53 22.19 -13.81
CA CYS A 3 -1.67 21.73 -13.03
C CYS A 3 -2.62 22.91 -12.90
N GLU A 4 -3.56 23.04 -13.84
CA GLU A 4 -4.67 23.98 -13.71
C GLU A 4 -5.56 23.51 -12.56
N ALA A 5 -6.00 24.47 -11.75
CA ALA A 5 -6.85 24.25 -10.60
C ALA A 5 -8.26 23.82 -11.05
N GLU A 6 -8.40 22.56 -11.45
CA GLU A 6 -9.70 21.94 -11.64
C GLU A 6 -10.28 21.56 -10.28
N ASP A 7 -11.46 22.14 -10.02
CA ASP A 7 -12.41 21.91 -8.93
C ASP A 7 -12.09 20.70 -8.02
N ASN A 8 -11.45 20.97 -6.88
CA ASN A 8 -10.99 20.03 -5.85
C ASN A 8 -12.14 19.28 -5.13
N ARG A 9 -12.98 18.54 -5.86
CA ARG A 9 -13.99 17.61 -5.30
C ARG A 9 -13.56 16.15 -5.35
N ILE A 10 -12.28 15.86 -5.66
CA ILE A 10 -11.75 14.49 -5.76
C ILE A 10 -11.54 13.86 -4.36
N PHE A 11 -11.39 14.67 -3.30
CA PHE A 11 -11.16 14.17 -1.95
C PHE A 11 -12.29 14.62 -1.02
N ALA A 12 -13.28 13.74 -0.81
CA ALA A 12 -14.38 13.99 0.13
C ALA A 12 -13.90 14.22 1.58
N ASN A 13 -12.67 13.80 1.90
CA ASN A 13 -12.01 14.07 3.18
C ASN A 13 -10.52 14.38 2.97
N PRO A 14 -10.14 15.65 2.74
CA PRO A 14 -8.76 16.05 2.45
C PRO A 14 -7.77 15.72 3.58
N GLU A 15 -8.24 15.74 4.83
CA GLU A 15 -7.42 15.44 6.01
C GLU A 15 -6.84 14.02 5.95
N ARG A 16 -7.57 13.07 5.34
CA ARG A 16 -7.11 11.69 5.15
C ARG A 16 -5.89 11.60 4.23
N TYR A 17 -5.64 12.61 3.39
CA TYR A 17 -4.60 12.57 2.36
C TYR A 17 -3.44 13.53 2.64
N VAL A 18 -3.42 14.24 3.77
CA VAL A 18 -2.36 15.22 4.11
C VAL A 18 -0.98 14.58 4.01
N LYS A 19 -0.79 13.41 4.63
CA LYS A 19 0.46 12.64 4.58
C LYS A 19 0.90 12.29 3.16
N LEU A 20 -0.05 11.89 2.32
CA LEU A 20 0.22 11.55 0.92
C LEU A 20 0.62 12.80 0.13
N VAL A 21 -0.09 13.92 0.33
CA VAL A 21 0.20 15.21 -0.31
C VAL A 21 1.59 15.72 0.09
N ASP A 22 1.97 15.59 1.37
CA ASP A 22 3.29 16.01 1.85
C ASP A 22 4.43 15.24 1.17
N VAL A 23 4.27 13.93 1.01
CA VAL A 23 5.25 13.09 0.29
C VAL A 23 5.32 13.46 -1.19
N PHE A 24 4.18 13.72 -1.84
CA PHE A 24 4.18 14.20 -3.23
C PHE A 24 4.86 15.55 -3.39
N ASN A 25 4.64 16.48 -2.46
CA ASN A 25 5.32 17.78 -2.46
C ASN A 25 6.84 17.59 -2.42
N GLU A 26 7.34 16.68 -1.58
CA GLU A 26 8.78 16.39 -1.54
C GLU A 26 9.28 15.75 -2.84
N ILE A 27 8.54 14.80 -3.42
CA ILE A 27 8.89 14.22 -4.73
C ILE A 27 9.00 15.31 -5.81
N CYS A 28 8.17 16.36 -5.73
CA CYS A 28 8.21 17.50 -6.65
C CYS A 28 9.25 18.56 -6.30
N GLU A 29 9.82 18.54 -5.09
CA GLU A 29 10.83 19.50 -4.66
C GLU A 29 12.21 19.11 -5.21
N GLU A 30 12.71 19.90 -6.17
CA GLU A 30 14.01 19.66 -6.78
C GLU A 30 15.14 19.60 -5.74
N GLY A 31 15.92 18.52 -5.78
CA GLY A 31 17.03 18.30 -4.85
C GLY A 31 16.65 17.67 -3.51
N SER A 32 15.38 17.35 -3.29
CA SER A 32 14.99 16.46 -2.18
C SER A 32 15.48 15.02 -2.43
N VAL A 33 15.61 14.23 -1.36
CA VAL A 33 16.05 12.83 -1.46
C VAL A 33 15.07 12.01 -2.30
N LEU A 34 13.76 12.19 -2.07
CA LEU A 34 12.72 11.49 -2.83
C LEU A 34 12.69 11.94 -4.29
N ASN A 35 12.88 13.23 -4.57
CA ASN A 35 12.96 13.75 -5.93
C ASN A 35 14.13 13.15 -6.71
N GLU A 36 15.33 13.11 -6.11
CA GLU A 36 16.51 12.52 -6.76
C GLU A 36 16.31 11.05 -7.10
N VAL A 37 15.71 10.29 -6.19
CA VAL A 37 15.45 8.86 -6.42
C VAL A 37 14.35 8.68 -7.47
N ALA A 38 13.26 9.43 -7.38
CA ALA A 38 12.15 9.38 -8.34
C ALA A 38 12.62 9.72 -9.76
N THR A 39 13.31 10.85 -9.92
CA THR A 39 13.78 11.32 -11.23
C THR A 39 14.89 10.44 -11.80
N GLY A 40 15.81 9.98 -10.95
CA GLY A 40 16.91 9.08 -11.34
C GLY A 40 16.44 7.67 -11.75
N ASN A 41 15.27 7.22 -11.29
CA ASN A 41 14.72 5.89 -11.57
C ASN A 41 13.43 5.90 -12.41
N LEU A 42 13.02 7.06 -12.94
CA LEU A 42 11.77 7.25 -13.70
C LEU A 42 11.53 6.17 -14.76
N LYS A 43 12.54 5.87 -15.58
CA LYS A 43 12.45 4.83 -16.60
C LYS A 43 12.22 3.45 -15.98
N CYS A 44 12.98 3.12 -14.95
CA CYS A 44 12.87 1.83 -14.28
C CYS A 44 11.52 1.66 -13.58
N PHE A 45 11.03 2.69 -12.90
CA PHE A 45 9.70 2.68 -12.30
C PHE A 45 8.63 2.49 -13.36
N ASN A 46 8.68 3.23 -14.47
CA ASN A 46 7.72 3.08 -15.55
C ASN A 46 7.71 1.65 -16.11
N GLU A 47 8.88 1.07 -16.38
CA GLU A 47 9.00 -0.31 -16.85
C GLU A 47 8.49 -1.31 -15.79
N THR A 48 8.80 -1.09 -14.52
CA THR A 48 8.34 -1.95 -13.42
C THR A 48 6.83 -1.93 -13.28
N PHE A 49 6.22 -0.75 -13.14
CA PHE A 49 4.78 -0.63 -12.94
C PHE A 49 3.96 -0.98 -14.19
N SER A 50 4.55 -0.94 -15.39
CA SER A 50 3.88 -1.39 -16.62
C SER A 50 3.80 -2.92 -16.74
N HIS A 51 4.63 -3.67 -16.02
CA HIS A 51 4.72 -5.13 -16.15
C HIS A 51 4.49 -5.88 -14.84
N THR A 52 4.34 -5.18 -13.72
CA THR A 52 4.08 -5.79 -12.42
C THR A 52 2.72 -6.49 -12.40
N ASN A 53 2.67 -7.65 -11.73
CA ASN A 53 1.44 -8.39 -11.49
C ASN A 53 0.89 -8.18 -10.07
N CYS A 54 1.49 -7.32 -9.25
CA CYS A 54 1.13 -7.19 -7.83
C CYS A 54 -0.35 -6.89 -7.58
N GLU A 55 -0.97 -6.08 -8.43
CA GLU A 55 -2.41 -5.81 -8.37
C GLU A 55 -3.25 -7.05 -8.68
N GLN A 56 -2.82 -7.86 -9.65
CA GLN A 56 -3.48 -9.11 -9.98
C GLN A 56 -3.29 -10.13 -8.86
N GLU A 57 -2.09 -10.24 -8.29
CA GLU A 57 -1.81 -11.11 -7.14
C GLU A 57 -2.63 -10.72 -5.92
N ARG A 58 -2.76 -9.42 -5.63
CA ARG A 58 -3.65 -8.91 -4.57
C ARG A 58 -5.09 -9.36 -4.81
N LYS A 59 -5.61 -9.21 -6.04
CA LYS A 59 -6.97 -9.66 -6.38
C LYS A 59 -7.14 -11.16 -6.18
N THR A 60 -6.23 -11.97 -6.72
CA THR A 60 -6.24 -13.43 -6.56
C THR A 60 -6.21 -13.83 -5.08
N PHE A 61 -5.46 -13.12 -4.24
CA PHE A 61 -5.46 -13.35 -2.79
C PHE A 61 -6.82 -13.04 -2.13
N LEU A 62 -7.51 -11.99 -2.58
CA LEU A 62 -8.79 -11.54 -2.03
C LEU A 62 -9.98 -12.41 -2.46
N GLU A 63 -9.94 -13.00 -3.66
CA GLU A 63 -11.03 -13.79 -4.26
C GLU A 63 -11.67 -14.81 -3.31
N PRO A 64 -10.94 -15.63 -2.52
CA PRO A 64 -11.55 -16.61 -1.63
C PRO A 64 -12.31 -16.01 -0.44
N TYR A 65 -12.07 -14.73 -0.14
CA TYR A 65 -12.62 -14.02 1.01
C TYR A 65 -13.75 -13.05 0.63
N GLU A 66 -13.95 -12.83 -0.66
CA GLU A 66 -14.99 -11.97 -1.19
C GLU A 66 -16.37 -12.63 -0.98
N LYS A 67 -17.24 -11.95 -0.22
CA LYS A 67 -18.60 -12.42 0.04
C LYS A 67 -19.60 -11.50 -0.63
N GLU A 68 -20.48 -12.10 -1.42
CA GLU A 68 -21.65 -11.41 -1.94
C GLU A 68 -22.67 -11.23 -0.81
N VAL A 69 -23.06 -9.98 -0.54
CA VAL A 69 -24.05 -9.62 0.47
C VAL A 69 -25.12 -8.73 -0.16
N PRO A 70 -26.40 -8.85 0.22
CA PRO A 70 -27.45 -7.95 -0.25
C PRO A 70 -27.13 -6.51 0.18
N LEU A 71 -27.11 -5.58 -0.78
CA LEU A 71 -27.05 -4.15 -0.51
C LEU A 71 -28.47 -3.60 -0.32
N ASP A 72 -29.42 -4.08 -1.15
CA ASP A 72 -30.85 -3.83 -1.03
C ASP A 72 -31.66 -5.02 -1.62
N GLU A 73 -32.98 -4.84 -1.82
CA GLU A 73 -33.89 -5.87 -2.35
C GLU A 73 -33.56 -6.30 -3.79
N PHE A 74 -32.79 -5.49 -4.54
CA PHE A 74 -32.52 -5.68 -5.96
C PHE A 74 -31.03 -5.76 -6.32
N THR A 75 -30.14 -5.40 -5.39
CA THR A 75 -28.70 -5.34 -5.63
C THR A 75 -27.90 -6.04 -4.54
N THR A 76 -26.81 -6.67 -4.95
CA THR A 76 -25.80 -7.25 -4.07
C THR A 76 -24.51 -6.44 -4.18
N THR A 77 -23.71 -6.47 -3.13
CA THR A 77 -22.36 -5.91 -3.09
C THR A 77 -21.39 -6.98 -2.60
N HIS A 78 -20.11 -6.76 -2.85
CA HIS A 78 -19.06 -7.66 -2.40
C HIS A 78 -18.33 -7.05 -1.20
N VAL A 79 -18.23 -7.81 -0.11
CA VAL A 79 -17.55 -7.39 1.11
C VAL A 79 -16.41 -8.34 1.41
N ILE A 80 -15.25 -7.75 1.69
CA ILE A 80 -14.05 -8.42 2.15
C ILE A 80 -13.89 -8.11 3.63
N PRO A 81 -13.63 -9.10 4.51
CA PRO A 81 -13.36 -8.84 5.92
C PRO A 81 -12.19 -7.87 6.08
N GLU A 82 -12.30 -6.87 6.96
CA GLU A 82 -11.32 -5.78 6.95
C GLU A 82 -9.90 -6.23 7.34
N ARG A 83 -9.77 -7.26 8.20
CA ARG A 83 -8.46 -7.87 8.50
C ARG A 83 -7.79 -8.49 7.27
N VAL A 84 -8.59 -9.02 6.34
CA VAL A 84 -8.10 -9.59 5.07
C VAL A 84 -7.71 -8.47 4.12
N HIS A 85 -8.50 -7.39 4.08
CA HIS A 85 -8.14 -6.20 3.31
C HIS A 85 -6.81 -5.60 3.80
N CYS A 86 -6.64 -5.46 5.11
CA CYS A 86 -5.37 -5.04 5.71
C CYS A 86 -4.19 -5.92 5.28
N LEU A 87 -4.31 -7.25 5.38
CA LEU A 87 -3.28 -8.17 4.91
C LEU A 87 -3.00 -8.00 3.41
N SER A 88 -4.04 -7.80 2.59
CA SER A 88 -3.90 -7.62 1.14
C SER A 88 -3.09 -6.37 0.75
N GLU A 89 -3.19 -5.28 1.52
CA GLU A 89 -2.39 -4.07 1.31
C GLU A 89 -0.92 -4.28 1.70
N ILE A 90 -0.67 -5.04 2.78
CA ILE A 90 0.68 -5.45 3.19
C ILE A 90 1.33 -6.31 2.09
N LEU A 91 0.60 -7.27 1.53
CA LEU A 91 1.10 -8.14 0.47
C LEU A 91 1.35 -7.38 -0.83
N LEU A 92 0.49 -6.41 -1.17
CA LEU A 92 0.72 -5.50 -2.30
C LEU A 92 2.00 -4.70 -2.11
N ALA A 93 2.20 -4.12 -0.92
CA ALA A 93 3.43 -3.39 -0.61
C ALA A 93 4.67 -4.29 -0.74
N ASN A 94 4.62 -5.53 -0.23
CA ASN A 94 5.73 -6.47 -0.36
C ASN A 94 6.07 -6.75 -1.83
N CYS A 95 5.06 -7.10 -2.63
CA CYS A 95 5.24 -7.43 -4.04
C CYS A 95 5.85 -6.24 -4.81
N LEU A 96 5.34 -5.02 -4.59
CA LEU A 96 5.88 -3.81 -5.23
C LEU A 96 7.34 -3.58 -4.84
N LEU A 97 7.68 -3.78 -3.57
CA LEU A 97 9.06 -3.64 -3.08
C LEU A 97 9.98 -4.69 -3.69
N GLU A 98 9.54 -5.93 -3.85
CA GLU A 98 10.31 -6.99 -4.52
C GLU A 98 10.59 -6.63 -5.99
N ASP A 99 9.56 -6.22 -6.73
CA ASP A 99 9.68 -5.83 -8.14
C ASP A 99 10.60 -4.61 -8.31
N ILE A 100 10.45 -3.59 -7.47
CA ILE A 100 11.33 -2.40 -7.48
C ILE A 100 12.76 -2.78 -7.11
N THR A 101 12.95 -3.68 -6.14
CA THR A 101 14.30 -4.13 -5.76
C THR A 101 14.98 -4.86 -6.91
N ARG A 102 14.24 -5.74 -7.59
CA ARG A 102 14.73 -6.53 -8.70
C ARG A 102 15.10 -5.68 -9.91
N ASN A 103 14.29 -4.66 -10.20
CA ASN A 103 14.44 -3.88 -11.43
C ASN A 103 15.26 -2.60 -11.22
N CYS A 104 15.07 -1.89 -10.09
CA CYS A 104 15.60 -0.55 -9.84
C CYS A 104 16.65 -0.51 -8.72
N GLY A 105 16.86 -1.63 -8.02
CA GLY A 105 17.89 -1.79 -7.00
C GLY A 105 17.52 -1.23 -5.62
N LEU A 106 18.47 -1.38 -4.68
CA LEU A 106 18.23 -1.12 -3.26
C LEU A 106 17.93 0.34 -2.91
N ARG A 107 18.53 1.32 -3.62
CA ARG A 107 18.26 2.75 -3.37
C ARG A 107 16.78 3.08 -3.64
N ALA A 108 16.24 2.56 -4.74
CA ALA A 108 14.83 2.71 -5.08
C ALA A 108 13.92 1.98 -4.07
N ARG A 109 14.32 0.78 -3.63
CA ARG A 109 13.61 0.04 -2.56
C ARG A 109 13.48 0.89 -1.29
N TYR A 110 14.58 1.44 -0.78
CA TYR A 110 14.55 2.22 0.47
C TYR A 110 13.68 3.47 0.36
N ALA A 111 13.77 4.21 -0.75
CA ALA A 111 12.90 5.36 -0.97
C ALA A 111 11.42 4.96 -1.09
N THR A 112 11.13 3.78 -1.65
CA THR A 112 9.76 3.26 -1.74
C THR A 112 9.23 2.86 -0.36
N VAL A 113 10.05 2.22 0.48
CA VAL A 113 9.67 1.92 1.87
C VAL A 113 9.35 3.22 2.62
N GLU A 114 10.20 4.23 2.47
CA GLU A 114 9.96 5.55 3.08
C GLU A 114 8.68 6.19 2.56
N TYR A 115 8.43 6.14 1.24
CA TYR A 115 7.17 6.61 0.64
C TYR A 115 5.95 5.90 1.25
N LEU A 116 5.95 4.56 1.32
CA LEU A 116 4.82 3.77 1.83
C LEU A 116 4.52 4.10 3.29
N GLN A 117 5.56 4.23 4.11
CA GLN A 117 5.42 4.56 5.54
C GLN A 117 4.94 6.00 5.73
N ARG A 118 5.54 6.97 5.05
CA ARG A 118 5.21 8.39 5.23
C ARG A 118 3.84 8.75 4.65
N SER A 119 3.41 8.08 3.59
CA SER A 119 2.07 8.26 3.02
C SER A 119 0.97 7.56 3.82
N SER A 120 1.33 6.75 4.84
CA SER A 120 0.39 5.86 5.55
C SER A 120 -0.38 4.94 4.60
N PHE A 121 0.30 4.44 3.55
CA PHE A 121 -0.31 3.59 2.52
C PHE A 121 -0.98 2.35 3.13
N VAL A 122 -0.25 1.62 3.97
CA VAL A 122 -0.77 0.43 4.68
C VAL A 122 -1.55 0.85 5.92
N ASP A 123 -1.01 1.77 6.72
CA ASP A 123 -1.62 2.21 8.00
C ASP A 123 -3.08 2.66 7.81
N GLY A 124 -3.38 3.35 6.70
CA GLY A 124 -4.72 3.86 6.38
C GLY A 124 -5.79 2.78 6.14
N SER A 125 -5.36 1.54 5.88
CA SER A 125 -6.20 0.36 5.66
C SER A 125 -6.06 -0.69 6.78
N CYS A 126 -5.19 -0.44 7.77
CA CYS A 126 -4.81 -1.37 8.84
C CYS A 126 -4.91 -0.73 10.24
N PRO A 127 -6.10 -0.37 10.75
CA PRO A 127 -6.28 0.09 12.12
C PRO A 127 -5.85 -0.97 13.15
N LEU A 128 -5.55 -0.53 14.37
CA LEU A 128 -5.00 -1.37 15.46
C LEU A 128 -5.79 -2.66 15.69
N SER A 129 -7.12 -2.55 15.77
CA SER A 129 -8.00 -3.71 15.98
C SER A 129 -7.81 -4.81 14.93
N TYR A 130 -7.50 -4.45 13.67
CA TYR A 130 -7.27 -5.45 12.63
C TYR A 130 -5.88 -6.06 12.78
N ARG A 131 -4.86 -5.26 13.11
CA ARG A 131 -3.49 -5.70 13.34
C ARG A 131 -3.40 -6.72 14.47
N GLU A 132 -4.01 -6.41 15.62
CA GLU A 132 -4.06 -7.30 16.79
C GLU A 132 -4.74 -8.63 16.48
N SER A 133 -5.79 -8.61 15.64
CA SER A 133 -6.49 -9.83 15.22
C SER A 133 -5.72 -10.63 14.16
N LEU A 134 -4.91 -9.95 13.34
CA LEU A 134 -4.26 -10.52 12.17
C LEU A 134 -2.94 -11.19 12.53
N LEU A 135 -2.11 -10.55 13.36
CA LEU A 135 -0.80 -11.06 13.76
C LEU A 135 -0.82 -12.51 14.29
N PRO A 136 -1.72 -12.90 15.23
CA PRO A 136 -1.81 -14.28 15.71
C PRO A 136 -2.46 -15.24 14.69
N ALA A 137 -3.14 -14.71 13.67
CA ALA A 137 -3.91 -15.47 12.69
C ALA A 137 -3.19 -15.59 11.33
N LEU A 138 -1.94 -15.12 11.19
CA LEU A 138 -1.22 -15.17 9.91
C LEU A 138 -1.05 -16.60 9.36
N ASP A 139 -0.97 -17.60 10.25
CA ASP A 139 -0.91 -19.01 9.88
C ASP A 139 -2.21 -19.57 9.28
N GLU A 140 -3.33 -18.85 9.40
CA GLU A 140 -4.59 -19.20 8.74
C GLU A 140 -4.56 -18.92 7.23
N PHE A 141 -3.57 -18.13 6.76
CA PHE A 141 -3.44 -17.70 5.38
C PHE A 141 -2.36 -18.51 4.66
N ASN A 142 -2.62 -18.82 3.39
CA ASN A 142 -1.65 -19.52 2.54
C ASN A 142 -0.58 -18.56 2.02
N LEU A 143 0.29 -18.09 2.92
CA LEU A 143 1.39 -17.16 2.61
C LEU A 143 2.70 -17.93 2.38
N THR A 144 3.57 -17.38 1.54
CA THR A 144 4.97 -17.83 1.50
C THR A 144 5.71 -17.37 2.75
N GLU A 145 6.85 -17.99 3.08
CA GLU A 145 7.67 -17.57 4.23
C GLU A 145 8.16 -16.11 4.10
N GLU A 146 8.45 -15.66 2.88
CA GLU A 146 8.84 -14.27 2.60
C GLU A 146 7.69 -13.30 2.88
N GLN A 147 6.49 -13.58 2.34
CA GLN A 147 5.29 -12.79 2.59
C GLN A 147 4.94 -12.74 4.08
N LYS A 148 5.02 -13.89 4.76
CA LYS A 148 4.73 -13.99 6.19
C LYS A 148 5.74 -13.19 7.02
N THR A 149 7.03 -13.31 6.73
CA THR A 149 8.09 -12.55 7.40
C THR A 149 7.89 -11.06 7.22
N PHE A 150 7.60 -10.62 5.99
CA PHE A 150 7.32 -9.22 5.70
C PHE A 150 6.06 -8.73 6.45
N ALA A 151 4.99 -9.52 6.45
CA ALA A 151 3.75 -9.16 7.11
C ALA A 151 3.91 -9.01 8.62
N ILE A 152 4.66 -9.92 9.27
CA ILE A 152 4.99 -9.79 10.69
C ILE A 152 5.75 -8.49 10.95
N ALA A 153 6.82 -8.23 10.18
CA ALA A 153 7.63 -7.03 10.37
C ALA A 153 6.81 -5.74 10.20
N GLU A 154 5.91 -5.69 9.22
CA GLU A 154 5.08 -4.51 8.97
C GLU A 154 4.00 -4.33 10.05
N LEU A 155 3.36 -5.42 10.49
CA LEU A 155 2.40 -5.39 11.59
C LEU A 155 3.04 -4.93 12.91
N GLU A 156 4.21 -5.47 13.25
CA GLU A 156 4.97 -5.07 14.44
C GLU A 156 5.42 -3.60 14.37
N ARG A 157 5.91 -3.15 13.20
CA ARG A 157 6.26 -1.74 12.97
C ARG A 157 5.08 -0.83 13.27
N MET A 158 3.90 -1.17 12.75
CA MET A 158 2.70 -0.37 12.96
C MET A 158 2.27 -0.37 14.44
N SER A 159 2.35 -1.50 15.14
CA SER A 159 2.04 -1.55 16.58
C SER A 159 2.92 -0.59 17.40
N LEU A 160 4.22 -0.51 17.10
CA LEU A 160 5.14 0.42 17.78
C LEU A 160 4.85 1.90 17.53
N SER A 161 4.15 2.25 16.44
CA SER A 161 3.76 3.63 16.17
C SER A 161 2.51 4.08 16.92
N ASP A 162 1.70 3.16 17.44
CA ASP A 162 0.49 3.48 18.22
C ASP A 162 0.80 3.74 19.71
N ASP A 163 1.95 3.26 20.20
CA ASP A 163 2.42 3.45 21.59
C ASP A 163 3.08 4.82 21.84
N LYS A 164 3.01 5.76 20.89
CA LYS A 164 3.63 7.11 20.95
C LYS A 164 2.60 8.21 20.80
#